data_AF-A0A9J5X7Z2-F1
#
_entry.id   AF-A0A9J5X7Z2-F1
#
_cell.length_a   1.000
_cell.length_b   1.000
_cell.length_c   1.000
_cell.angle_alpha   90.00
_cell.angle_beta   90.00
_cell.angle_gamma   90.00
#
_symmetry.space_group_name_H-M   'P 1'
#
loop_
_entity.id
_entity.type
_entity.pdbx_description
1 polymer ?
#
loop_
_entity_poly.entity_id
_entity_poly.type
_entity_poly.pdbx_seq_one_letter_code
_entity_poly.pdbx_strand_id
1 'polypeptide(L)'
;MGRSISILIFFLPYIFLSSVDFFGENLKVYAITPTIKKACDSSNIPRFCYDVLGNNDVAQFARNKFNLEYVLIQMAYSNYTNIHRKIFTITSNETNPNFKQIYRKCLHEYVLLKSNFENLSDTLLSKGNLDPPVREAANHCDSNVLANSTMF
;
A
#
# COMPACT_ATOMS: atom_id res chain seq x y z
N MET A 1 -21.55 7.24 24.32
CA MET A 1 -20.93 6.01 23.79
C MET A 1 -20.21 6.36 22.49
N GLY A 2 -18.94 6.73 22.59
CA GLY A 2 -18.11 7.09 21.44
C GLY A 2 -17.74 5.84 20.64
N ARG A 3 -18.10 5.80 19.35
CA ARG A 3 -17.60 4.80 18.42
C ARG A 3 -16.12 5.12 18.17
N SER A 4 -15.21 4.31 18.69
CA SER A 4 -13.82 4.32 18.24
C SER A 4 -13.79 4.00 16.75
N ILE A 5 -13.60 5.03 15.95
CA ILE A 5 -13.36 4.89 14.52
C ILE A 5 -11.92 4.35 14.40
N SER A 6 -11.77 3.09 13.94
CA SER A 6 -10.44 2.50 13.74
C SER A 6 -9.65 3.37 12.76
N ILE A 7 -8.57 3.93 13.27
CA ILE A 7 -7.57 4.73 12.54
C ILE A 7 -7.05 3.99 11.29
N LEU A 8 -7.22 2.67 11.22
CA LEU A 8 -6.74 1.84 10.12
C LEU A 8 -7.36 2.09 8.79
N ILE A 9 -8.63 2.44 8.84
CA ILE A 9 -9.42 2.74 7.66
C ILE A 9 -8.80 3.95 6.95
N PHE A 10 -8.13 4.85 7.69
CA PHE A 10 -7.52 6.04 7.13
C PHE A 10 -6.13 5.81 6.52
N PHE A 11 -5.37 4.84 7.02
CA PHE A 11 -3.94 4.71 6.69
C PHE A 11 -3.62 3.65 5.63
N LEU A 12 -4.40 2.57 5.54
CA LEU A 12 -4.27 1.57 4.46
C LEU A 12 -4.29 2.19 3.05
N PRO A 13 -5.21 3.13 2.73
CA PRO A 13 -5.24 3.85 1.47
C PRO A 13 -3.90 4.51 1.08
N TYR A 14 -3.24 5.13 2.04
CA TYR A 14 -2.06 5.95 1.78
C TYR A 14 -0.84 5.10 1.41
N ILE A 15 -0.67 3.97 2.10
CA ILE A 15 0.36 2.96 1.79
C ILE A 15 0.19 2.44 0.35
N PHE A 16 -1.06 2.31 -0.08
CA PHE A 16 -1.42 1.87 -1.42
C PHE A 16 -1.15 2.90 -2.52
N LEU A 17 -1.44 4.19 -2.28
CA LEU A 17 -1.16 5.30 -3.21
C LEU A 17 0.34 5.44 -3.51
N SER A 18 1.17 5.38 -2.48
CA SER A 18 2.63 5.50 -2.61
C SER A 18 3.26 4.30 -3.33
N SER A 19 2.46 3.26 -3.61
CA SER A 19 2.95 2.01 -4.18
C SER A 19 2.65 1.84 -5.67
N VAL A 20 1.76 2.58 -6.33
CA VAL A 20 1.36 2.27 -7.73
C VAL A 20 2.14 3.08 -8.78
N ASP A 21 2.57 2.38 -9.83
CA ASP A 21 3.09 2.96 -11.07
C ASP A 21 2.05 3.89 -11.72
N PHE A 22 2.48 5.12 -12.06
CA PHE A 22 1.72 6.16 -12.76
C PHE A 22 1.26 5.76 -14.20
N PHE A 23 1.53 4.53 -14.64
CA PHE A 23 1.32 4.05 -16.00
C PHE A 23 0.58 2.72 -16.00
N GLY A 24 -0.74 2.75 -16.21
CA GLY A 24 -1.50 1.51 -16.35
C GLY A 24 -3.00 1.68 -16.42
N GLU A 25 -3.52 2.52 -17.32
CA GLU A 25 -4.92 2.42 -17.72
C GLU A 25 -5.08 1.16 -18.59
N ASN A 26 -5.76 0.13 -18.04
CA ASN A 26 -6.29 -0.96 -18.84
C ASN A 26 -7.79 -1.09 -18.57
N LEU A 27 -8.58 -0.94 -19.63
CA LEU A 27 -10.03 -1.13 -19.69
C LEU A 27 -10.38 -2.60 -19.39
N LYS A 28 -10.80 -2.91 -18.16
CA LYS A 28 -11.42 -4.19 -17.79
C LYS A 28 -12.81 -3.94 -17.19
N VAL A 29 -13.73 -4.88 -17.42
CA VAL A 29 -15.11 -4.83 -16.93
C VAL A 29 -15.11 -5.15 -15.43
N TYR A 30 -15.52 -4.19 -14.62
CA TYR A 30 -15.49 -4.28 -13.15
C TYR A 30 -16.58 -5.22 -12.60
N ALA A 31 -16.20 -6.21 -11.80
CA ALA A 31 -17.14 -6.92 -10.93
C ALA A 31 -17.04 -6.37 -9.50
N ILE A 32 -17.87 -5.38 -9.16
CA ILE A 32 -17.91 -4.79 -7.83
C ILE A 32 -18.75 -5.67 -6.91
N THR A 33 -18.10 -6.47 -6.07
CA THR A 33 -18.80 -7.27 -5.05
C THR A 33 -19.24 -6.38 -3.88
N PRO A 34 -20.27 -6.77 -3.10
CA PRO A 34 -20.67 -6.03 -1.90
C PRO A 34 -19.54 -5.85 -0.88
N THR A 35 -18.62 -6.82 -0.80
CA THR A 35 -17.44 -6.75 0.07
C THR A 35 -16.47 -5.68 -0.40
N ILE A 36 -16.16 -5.65 -1.70
CA ILE A 36 -15.31 -4.61 -2.31
C ILE A 36 -15.95 -3.25 -2.15
N LYS A 37 -17.25 -3.13 -2.44
CA LYS A 37 -18.00 -1.88 -2.27
C LYS A 37 -17.89 -1.34 -0.86
N LYS A 38 -18.16 -2.18 0.14
CA LYS A 38 -18.08 -1.77 1.55
C LYS A 38 -16.68 -1.32 1.95
N ALA A 39 -15.64 -2.02 1.49
CA ALA A 39 -14.25 -1.67 1.79
C ALA A 39 -13.82 -0.36 1.09
N CYS A 40 -14.17 -0.17 -0.18
CA CYS A 40 -13.78 1.02 -0.93
C CYS A 40 -14.59 2.26 -0.55
N ASP A 41 -15.88 2.12 -0.22
CA ASP A 41 -16.69 3.23 0.29
C ASP A 41 -16.22 3.75 1.65
N SER A 42 -15.47 2.92 2.41
CA SER A 42 -14.85 3.32 3.67
C SER A 42 -13.39 3.76 3.51
N SER A 43 -12.80 3.67 2.32
CA SER A 43 -11.42 4.09 2.04
C SER A 43 -11.31 5.61 1.86
N ASN A 44 -10.17 6.20 2.21
CA ASN A 44 -9.83 7.59 1.89
C ASN A 44 -9.57 7.82 0.39
N ILE A 45 -9.41 6.75 -0.41
CA ILE A 45 -9.20 6.81 -1.86
C ILE A 45 -10.17 5.90 -2.62
N PRO A 46 -11.50 6.14 -2.54
CA PRO A 46 -12.49 5.20 -3.05
C PRO A 46 -12.25 4.79 -4.51
N ARG A 47 -11.97 5.76 -5.39
CA ARG A 47 -11.74 5.53 -6.82
C ARG A 47 -10.57 4.57 -7.06
N PHE A 48 -9.42 4.87 -6.47
CA PHE A 48 -8.24 4.01 -6.58
C PHE A 48 -8.49 2.62 -5.98
N CYS A 49 -9.20 2.52 -4.84
CA CYS A 49 -9.57 1.23 -4.25
C CYS A 49 -10.40 0.39 -5.23
N TYR A 50 -11.39 1.00 -5.90
CA TYR A 50 -12.18 0.33 -6.91
C TYR A 50 -11.35 -0.08 -8.13
N ASP A 51 -10.41 0.76 -8.58
CA ASP A 51 -9.52 0.42 -9.70
C ASP A 51 -8.60 -0.75 -9.35
N VAL A 52 -8.09 -0.83 -8.12
CA VAL A 52 -7.19 -1.92 -7.69
C VAL A 52 -7.96 -3.22 -7.45
N LEU A 53 -9.02 -3.17 -6.65
CA LEU A 53 -9.77 -4.38 -6.27
C LEU A 53 -10.72 -4.86 -7.37
N GLY A 54 -11.32 -3.93 -8.12
CA GLY A 54 -12.21 -4.27 -9.22
C GLY A 54 -11.50 -4.96 -10.38
N ASN A 55 -10.20 -4.70 -10.56
CA ASN A 55 -9.37 -5.31 -11.60
C ASN A 55 -8.61 -6.59 -11.15
N ASN A 56 -8.74 -6.99 -9.89
CA ASN A 56 -8.05 -8.16 -9.36
C ASN A 56 -9.01 -9.36 -9.26
N ASP A 57 -8.79 -10.38 -10.08
CA ASP A 57 -9.64 -11.57 -10.14
C ASP A 57 -9.75 -12.26 -8.77
N VAL A 58 -8.66 -12.33 -8.00
CA VAL A 58 -8.65 -12.97 -6.67
C VAL A 58 -9.49 -12.18 -5.65
N ALA A 59 -9.44 -10.85 -5.71
CA ALA A 59 -10.25 -9.98 -4.86
C ALA A 59 -11.75 -10.15 -5.15
N GLN A 60 -12.13 -10.40 -6.40
CA GLN A 60 -13.52 -10.65 -6.77
C GLN A 60 -14.08 -11.92 -6.13
N PHE A 61 -13.23 -12.92 -5.83
CA PHE A 61 -13.61 -14.14 -5.12
C PHE A 61 -13.54 -14.03 -3.58
N ALA A 62 -13.18 -12.86 -3.03
CA ALA A 62 -13.12 -12.65 -1.59
C ALA A 62 -14.51 -12.71 -0.94
N ARG A 63 -14.78 -13.81 -0.22
CA ARG A 63 -16.07 -14.06 0.44
C ARG A 63 -16.26 -13.32 1.76
N ASN A 64 -15.18 -12.83 2.37
CA ASN A 64 -15.21 -12.16 3.65
C ASN A 64 -14.08 -11.13 3.76
N LYS A 65 -14.12 -10.33 4.83
CA LYS A 65 -13.13 -9.28 5.13
C LYS A 65 -11.70 -9.83 5.14
N PHE A 66 -11.47 -10.96 5.80
CA PHE A 66 -10.15 -11.57 5.94
C PHE A 66 -9.53 -11.91 4.59
N ASN A 67 -10.28 -12.55 3.69
CA ASN A 67 -9.78 -12.88 2.35
C ASN A 67 -9.44 -11.61 1.56
N LEU A 68 -10.24 -10.56 1.70
CA LEU A 68 -10.00 -9.30 1.01
C LEU A 68 -8.75 -8.60 1.54
N GLU A 69 -8.56 -8.56 2.86
CA GLU A 69 -7.36 -8.01 3.51
C GLU A 69 -6.10 -8.79 3.15
N TYR A 70 -6.19 -10.12 3.07
CA TYR A 70 -5.09 -10.97 2.64
C TYR A 70 -4.68 -10.65 1.20
N VAL A 71 -5.64 -10.57 0.28
CA VAL A 71 -5.38 -10.20 -1.13
C VAL A 71 -4.75 -8.80 -1.20
N LEU A 72 -5.27 -7.83 -0.45
CA LEU A 72 -4.72 -6.48 -0.41
C LEU A 72 -3.26 -6.48 0.07
N ILE A 73 -2.93 -7.19 1.16
CA ILE A 73 -1.55 -7.26 1.65
C ILE A 73 -0.63 -7.87 0.59
N GLN A 74 -1.05 -8.94 -0.09
CA GLN A 74 -0.27 -9.56 -1.17
C GLN A 74 -0.05 -8.61 -2.36
N MET A 75 -1.09 -7.88 -2.77
CA MET A 75 -0.99 -6.88 -3.83
C MET A 75 -0.03 -5.76 -3.44
N ALA A 76 -0.17 -5.22 -2.24
CA ALA A 76 0.70 -4.15 -1.74
C ALA A 76 2.15 -4.61 -1.63
N TYR A 77 2.41 -5.83 -1.15
CA TYR A 77 3.76 -6.40 -1.06
C TYR A 77 4.42 -6.60 -2.42
N SER A 78 3.67 -7.13 -3.40
CA SER A 78 4.16 -7.30 -4.78
C SER A 78 4.56 -5.95 -5.38
N ASN A 79 3.72 -4.94 -5.18
CA ASN A 79 3.91 -3.61 -5.69
C ASN A 79 5.09 -2.88 -5.02
N TYR A 80 5.17 -2.98 -3.69
CA TYR A 80 6.32 -2.57 -2.88
C TYR A 80 7.63 -3.17 -3.42
N THR A 81 7.65 -4.49 -3.69
CA THR A 81 8.85 -5.18 -4.18
C THR A 81 9.29 -4.63 -5.53
N ASN A 82 8.34 -4.31 -6.41
CA ASN A 82 8.63 -3.71 -7.71
C ASN A 82 9.25 -2.31 -7.57
N ILE A 83 8.69 -1.45 -6.72
CA ILE A 83 9.26 -0.11 -6.49
C ILE A 83 10.62 -0.19 -5.80
N HIS A 84 10.76 -1.03 -4.77
CA HIS A 84 12.05 -1.21 -4.08
C HIS A 84 13.15 -1.58 -5.08
N ARG A 85 12.88 -2.49 -6.02
CA ARG A 85 13.83 -2.86 -7.10
C ARG A 85 14.15 -1.65 -7.99
N LYS A 86 13.15 -0.88 -8.41
CA LYS A 86 13.34 0.33 -9.24
C LYS A 86 14.21 1.36 -8.52
N ILE A 87 13.89 1.69 -7.26
CA ILE A 87 14.66 2.63 -6.44
C ILE A 87 16.08 2.12 -6.23
N PHE A 88 16.27 0.83 -5.97
CA PHE A 88 17.59 0.23 -5.84
C PHE A 88 18.44 0.42 -7.12
N THR A 89 17.85 0.15 -8.29
CA THR A 89 18.52 0.34 -9.59
C THR A 89 18.87 1.81 -9.83
N ILE A 90 17.92 2.72 -9.60
CA ILE A 90 18.14 4.17 -9.75
C ILE A 90 19.25 4.65 -8.80
N THR A 91 19.20 4.25 -7.52
CA THR A 91 20.19 4.63 -6.49
C THR A 91 21.60 4.16 -6.86
N SER A 92 21.70 2.93 -7.38
CA SER A 92 22.97 2.31 -7.77
C SER A 92 23.62 3.04 -8.96
N ASN A 93 22.79 3.49 -9.91
CA ASN A 93 23.22 4.14 -11.15
C ASN A 93 23.31 5.67 -11.06
N GLU A 94 22.82 6.28 -9.98
CA GLU A 94 22.85 7.73 -9.81
C GLU A 94 24.28 8.24 -9.59
N THR A 95 24.62 9.27 -10.38
CA THR A 95 25.93 9.93 -10.42
C THR A 95 25.91 11.29 -9.73
N ASN A 96 24.75 11.95 -9.68
CA ASN A 96 24.56 13.18 -8.93
C ASN A 96 24.53 12.88 -7.41
N PRO A 97 25.44 13.45 -6.61
CA PRO A 97 25.56 13.12 -5.19
C PRO A 97 24.32 13.51 -4.37
N ASN A 98 23.63 14.60 -4.74
CA ASN A 98 22.45 15.08 -4.03
C ASN A 98 21.27 14.12 -4.25
N PHE A 99 21.00 13.75 -5.50
CA PHE A 99 19.96 12.77 -5.81
C PHE A 99 20.28 11.39 -5.25
N LYS A 100 21.55 10.97 -5.30
CA LYS A 100 21.97 9.69 -4.71
C LYS A 100 21.69 9.63 -3.21
N GLN A 101 21.88 10.73 -2.49
CA GLN A 101 21.55 10.78 -1.06
C GLN A 101 20.04 10.68 -0.82
N ILE A 102 19.22 11.35 -1.63
CA ILE A 102 17.75 11.27 -1.55
C ILE A 102 17.30 9.83 -1.81
N TYR A 103 17.77 9.20 -2.90
CA TYR A 103 17.38 7.84 -3.23
C TYR A 103 17.85 6.81 -2.22
N ARG A 104 19.01 7.01 -1.58
CA ARG A 104 19.45 6.17 -0.44
C ARG A 104 18.51 6.24 0.75
N LYS A 105 17.99 7.43 1.07
CA LYS A 105 16.99 7.59 2.14
C LYS A 105 15.70 6.87 1.78
N CYS A 106 15.20 7.05 0.56
CA CYS A 106 14.04 6.32 0.09
C CYS A 106 14.28 4.80 0.15
N LEU A 107 15.41 4.32 -0.38
CA LEU A 107 15.75 2.90 -0.35
C LEU A 107 15.75 2.33 1.07
N HIS A 108 16.28 3.08 2.05
CA HIS A 108 16.24 2.69 3.46
C HIS A 108 14.81 2.52 3.98
N GLU A 109 13.93 3.49 3.74
CA GLU A 109 12.52 3.41 4.14
C GLU A 109 11.82 2.22 3.49
N TYR A 110 12.09 1.96 2.19
CA TYR A 110 11.57 0.77 1.53
C TYR A 110 12.12 -0.51 2.17
N VAL A 111 13.39 -0.59 2.56
CA VAL A 111 13.91 -1.76 3.27
C VAL A 111 13.16 -2.00 4.60
N LEU A 112 12.85 -0.94 5.35
CA LEU A 112 12.06 -1.06 6.60
C LEU A 112 10.62 -1.52 6.34
N LEU A 113 10.00 -1.04 5.27
CA LEU A 113 8.66 -1.45 4.84
C LEU A 113 8.53 -2.97 4.59
N LYS A 114 9.62 -3.66 4.23
CA LYS A 114 9.62 -5.12 4.05
C LYS A 114 9.15 -5.85 5.31
N SER A 115 9.78 -5.53 6.44
CA SER A 115 9.46 -6.14 7.74
C SER A 115 8.01 -5.84 8.16
N ASN A 116 7.49 -4.67 7.78
CA ASN A 116 6.10 -4.31 8.07
C ASN A 116 5.10 -5.15 7.27
N PHE A 117 5.38 -5.45 6.00
CA PHE A 117 4.53 -6.36 5.20
C PHE A 117 4.57 -7.81 5.70
N GLU A 118 5.73 -8.28 6.14
CA GLU A 118 5.86 -9.59 6.78
C GLU A 118 5.03 -9.63 8.08
N ASN A 119 5.14 -8.60 8.94
CA ASN A 119 4.35 -8.47 10.15
C ASN A 119 2.84 -8.35 9.90
N LEU A 120 2.42 -7.63 8.85
CA LEU A 120 1.02 -7.53 8.43
C LEU A 120 0.44 -8.90 8.05
N SER A 121 1.20 -9.68 7.27
CA SER A 121 0.80 -11.03 6.85
C SER A 121 0.66 -11.96 8.06
N ASP A 122 1.68 -11.98 8.92
CA ASP A 122 1.70 -12.83 10.12
C ASP A 122 0.59 -12.45 11.11
N THR A 123 0.36 -11.15 11.31
CA THR A 123 -0.69 -10.65 12.20
C THR A 123 -2.09 -10.96 11.68
N LEU A 124 -2.32 -10.85 10.37
CA LEU A 124 -3.59 -11.25 9.78
C LEU A 124 -3.87 -12.74 10.04
N LEU A 125 -2.88 -13.60 9.76
CA LEU A 125 -2.99 -15.05 9.90
C LEU A 125 -3.15 -15.52 11.36
N SER A 126 -2.54 -14.83 12.33
CA SER A 126 -2.46 -15.29 13.71
C SER A 126 -3.41 -14.58 14.70
N LYS A 127 -3.75 -13.31 14.44
CA LYS A 127 -4.44 -12.45 15.43
C LYS A 127 -5.69 -11.76 14.88
N GLY A 128 -5.80 -11.59 13.57
CA GLY A 128 -6.96 -10.97 12.91
C GLY A 128 -7.17 -9.47 13.20
N ASN A 129 -6.32 -8.85 14.02
CA ASN A 129 -6.30 -7.40 14.26
C ASN A 129 -5.07 -6.78 13.59
N LEU A 130 -5.29 -6.21 12.41
CA LEU A 130 -4.26 -5.53 11.65
C LEU A 130 -3.93 -4.13 12.19
N ASP A 131 -4.58 -3.68 13.26
CA ASP A 131 -4.53 -2.27 13.65
C ASP A 131 -3.10 -1.74 13.90
N PRO A 132 -2.32 -2.37 14.78
CA PRO A 132 -0.96 -1.94 15.05
C PRO A 132 -0.01 -1.96 13.84
N PRO A 133 0.12 -3.05 13.05
CA PRO A 133 1.09 -3.13 11.97
C PRO A 133 0.77 -2.20 10.78
N VAL A 134 -0.51 -1.88 10.53
CA VAL A 134 -0.87 -0.89 9.49
C VAL A 134 -0.33 0.49 9.84
N ARG A 135 -0.43 0.90 11.11
CA ARG A 135 0.04 2.21 11.55
C ARG A 135 1.56 2.32 11.46
N GLU A 136 2.26 1.24 11.76
CA GLU A 136 3.73 1.16 11.63
C GLU A 136 4.15 1.29 10.16
N ALA A 137 3.51 0.55 9.25
CA ALA A 137 3.76 0.64 7.82
C ALA A 137 3.53 2.07 7.26
N ALA A 138 2.47 2.75 7.70
CA ALA A 138 2.13 4.09 7.23
C ALA A 138 3.21 5.15 7.53
N ASN A 139 3.87 5.06 8.67
CA ASN A 139 4.93 6.02 9.06
C ASN A 139 6.10 6.05 8.05
N HIS A 140 6.38 4.92 7.40
CA HIS A 140 7.43 4.80 6.38
C HIS A 140 6.97 5.20 4.98
N CYS A 141 5.65 5.34 4.77
CA CYS A 141 5.09 5.89 3.54
C CYS A 141 5.07 7.42 3.60
N ASP A 142 4.73 8.02 4.76
CA ASP A 142 4.71 9.48 4.96
C ASP A 142 6.10 10.11 4.88
N SER A 143 7.15 9.41 5.36
CA SER A 143 8.55 9.87 5.29
C SER A 143 9.06 10.06 3.87
N ASN A 144 8.55 9.26 2.92
CA ASN A 144 8.89 9.34 1.50
C ASN A 144 8.13 10.45 0.75
N VAL A 145 6.95 10.84 1.22
CA VAL A 145 6.16 11.91 0.59
C VAL A 145 6.69 13.30 0.97
N LEU A 146 7.16 13.48 2.21
CA LEU A 146 7.79 14.75 2.64
C LEU A 146 9.12 15.06 1.94
N ALA A 147 9.80 14.05 1.39
CA ALA A 147 10.99 14.26 0.56
C ALA A 147 10.66 14.86 -0.82
N ASN A 148 9.44 14.65 -1.34
CA ASN A 148 9.00 15.20 -2.63
C ASN A 148 8.28 16.56 -2.50
N SER A 149 7.65 16.85 -1.36
CA SER A 149 6.89 18.10 -1.15
C SER A 149 7.75 19.34 -0.85
N THR A 150 9.08 19.18 -0.73
CA THR A 150 10.03 20.31 -0.55
C THR A 150 10.80 20.64 -1.83
N MET A 151 10.44 20.03 -2.96
CA MET A 151 11.11 20.20 -4.25
C MET A 151 10.22 20.79 -5.36
N PHE A 152 9.03 21.29 -5.00
CA PHE A 152 8.19 22.13 -5.88
C PHE A 152 7.86 23.45 -5.19
#